data_AF-A0A4Q8BG14-F1
#
_entry.id   AF-A0A4Q8BG14-F1
#
_cell.length_a   1.000
_cell.length_b   1.000
_cell.length_c   1.000
_cell.angle_alpha   90.00
_cell.angle_beta   90.00
_cell.angle_gamma   90.00
#
_symmetry.space_group_name_H-M   'P 1'
#
loop_
_entity.id
_entity.type
_entity.pdbx_description
1 polymer ?
#
loop_
_entity_poly.entity_id
_entity_poly.type
_entity_poly.pdbx_seq_one_letter_code
_entity_poly.pdbx_strand_id
1 'polypeptide(L)' 'MFLYEAEGKSAKNRMHIDIRVAGPGPWDMAERARLIRQKVPELVAAGATVVSEEWYGDVLGHVVMHDPEGNEFCVA' A
#
# COMPACT_ATOMS: atom_id res chain seq x y z
N MET A 1 -11.41 -25.11 -22.74
CA MET A 1 -11.04 -23.71 -22.51
C MET A 1 -10.74 -23.58 -21.03
N PHE A 2 -9.47 -23.67 -20.64
CA PHE A 2 -9.07 -23.71 -19.23
C PHE A 2 -8.90 -22.27 -18.75
N LEU A 3 -9.79 -21.84 -17.87
CA LEU A 3 -9.67 -20.58 -17.14
C LEU A 3 -8.51 -20.75 -16.15
N TYR A 4 -7.52 -19.88 -16.26
CA TYR A 4 -6.49 -19.73 -15.26
C TYR A 4 -7.12 -19.00 -14.06
N GLU A 5 -7.59 -19.76 -13.07
CA GLU A 5 -7.81 -19.17 -11.76
C GLU A 5 -6.45 -19.06 -11.10
N ALA A 6 -5.92 -17.84 -11.01
CA ALA A 6 -4.80 -17.56 -10.13
C ALA A 6 -5.31 -17.82 -8.70
N GLU A 7 -4.87 -18.95 -8.12
CA GLU A 7 -5.12 -19.34 -6.75
C GLU A 7 -4.70 -18.22 -5.79
N GLY A 8 -5.63 -17.32 -5.47
CA GLY A 8 -5.53 -16.45 -4.31
C GLY A 8 -5.62 -17.32 -3.07
N LYS A 9 -4.47 -17.78 -2.57
CA LYS A 9 -4.35 -18.42 -1.26
C LYS A 9 -4.74 -17.39 -0.20
N SER A 10 -6.04 -17.25 0.02
CA SER A 10 -6.59 -16.48 1.13
C SER A 10 -6.45 -17.27 2.42
N ALA A 11 -5.20 -17.46 2.82
CA ALA A 11 -4.89 -17.66 4.21
C ALA A 11 -5.23 -16.34 4.88
N LYS A 12 -6.25 -16.36 5.75
CA LYS A 12 -6.68 -15.26 6.63
C LYS A 12 -5.55 -14.87 7.56
N ASN A 13 -4.51 -14.22 7.04
CA ASN A 13 -3.42 -13.69 7.80
C ASN A 13 -3.62 -12.19 7.86
N ARG A 14 -4.37 -11.73 8.87
CA ARG A 14 -4.51 -10.29 9.20
C ARG A 14 -3.13 -9.75 9.57
N MET A 15 -2.34 -9.48 8.55
CA MET A 15 -0.95 -9.09 8.63
C MET A 15 -0.89 -7.63 8.25
N HIS A 16 -0.65 -6.78 9.25
CA HIS A 16 -0.32 -5.38 8.99
C HIS A 16 1.08 -5.36 8.40
N ILE A 17 1.17 -5.04 7.10
CA ILE A 17 2.43 -4.90 6.37
C ILE A 17 2.74 -3.41 6.19
N ASP A 18 3.94 -3.01 6.58
CA ASP A 18 4.46 -1.68 6.26
C ASP A 18 5.22 -1.74 4.93
N ILE A 19 4.62 -1.19 3.87
CA ILE A 19 5.32 -1.04 2.59
C ILE A 19 6.16 0.22 2.69
N ARG A 20 7.44 0.03 3.05
CA ARG A 20 8.46 1.08 3.02
C ARG A 20 8.87 1.37 1.58
N VAL A 21 8.28 2.39 0.96
CA VAL A 21 8.69 2.86 -0.37
C VAL A 21 9.98 3.68 -0.30
N ALA A 22 10.21 4.33 0.83
CA ALA A 22 11.47 4.99 1.16
C ALA A 22 12.32 4.01 2.01
N GLY A 23 13.45 3.53 1.47
CA GLY A 23 14.33 2.53 2.12
C GLY A 23 15.01 3.00 3.44
N PRO A 24 16.19 2.49 3.83
CA PRO A 24 16.91 3.02 4.99
C PRO A 24 17.74 4.26 4.60
N GLY A 25 17.23 5.47 4.88
CA GLY A 25 17.95 6.72 4.61
C GLY A 25 17.33 7.92 5.34
N PRO A 26 18.04 9.04 5.47
CA PRO A 26 17.44 10.29 5.94
C PRO A 26 16.54 10.84 4.82
N TRP A 27 15.25 10.54 4.87
CA TRP A 27 14.33 10.93 3.80
C TRP A 27 13.80 12.33 4.00
N ASP A 28 13.91 13.12 2.93
CA ASP A 28 13.04 14.25 2.72
C ASP A 28 11.58 13.75 2.67
N MET A 29 10.73 14.28 3.55
CA MET A 29 9.34 13.84 3.67
C MET A 29 8.59 14.05 2.35
N ALA A 30 8.97 15.04 1.52
CA ALA A 30 8.32 15.27 0.23
C ALA A 30 8.67 14.19 -0.79
N GLU A 31 9.90 13.67 -0.78
CA GLU A 31 10.28 12.54 -1.65
C GLU A 31 9.55 11.26 -1.23
N ARG A 32 9.42 11.02 0.07
CA ARG A 32 8.59 9.93 0.61
C ARG A 32 7.14 10.03 0.14
N ALA A 33 6.53 11.22 0.28
CA ALA A 33 5.19 11.50 -0.22
C ALA A 33 5.05 11.24 -1.73
N ARG A 34 6.07 11.61 -2.51
CA ARG A 34 6.10 11.35 -3.96
C ARG A 34 6.10 9.86 -4.29
N LEU A 35 6.90 9.07 -3.58
CA LEU A 35 6.97 7.63 -3.76
C LEU A 35 5.67 6.93 -3.34
N ILE A 36 5.06 7.35 -2.22
CA ILE A 36 3.76 6.83 -1.78
C ILE A 36 2.70 7.08 -2.87
N ARG A 37 2.63 8.32 -3.39
CA ARG A 37 1.69 8.69 -4.46
C ARG A 37 1.90 7.93 -5.77
N GLN A 38 3.11 7.43 -6.03
CA GLN A 38 3.37 6.56 -7.18
C GLN A 38 2.96 5.11 -6.91
N LYS A 39 3.16 4.62 -5.69
CA LYS A 39 2.86 3.23 -5.32
C LYS A 39 1.37 2.96 -5.11
N VAL A 40 0.63 3.92 -4.53
CA VAL A 40 -0.83 3.81 -4.30
C VAL A 40 -1.59 3.41 -5.58
N PRO A 41 -1.45 4.08 -6.74
CA PRO A 41 -2.17 3.69 -7.95
C PRO A 41 -1.74 2.31 -8.49
N GLU A 42 -0.49 1.90 -8.33
CA GLU A 42 -0.06 0.52 -8.68
C GLU A 42 -0.79 -0.52 -7.82
N LEU A 43 -0.94 -0.25 -6.53
CA LEU A 43 -1.65 -1.14 -5.61
C LEU A 43 -3.16 -1.14 -5.87
N VAL A 44 -3.74 0.02 -6.21
CA VAL A 44 -5.14 0.10 -6.65
C VAL A 44 -5.37 -0.71 -7.92
N ALA A 45 -4.45 -0.64 -8.89
CA ALA A 45 -4.51 -1.46 -10.10
C ALA A 45 -4.37 -2.97 -9.81
N ALA A 46 -3.67 -3.34 -8.73
CA ALA A 46 -3.58 -4.73 -8.25
C ALA A 46 -4.82 -5.19 -7.45
N GLY A 47 -5.81 -4.33 -7.25
CA GLY A 47 -7.05 -4.63 -6.53
C GLY A 47 -7.11 -4.12 -5.10
N ALA A 48 -6.11 -3.36 -4.64
CA ALA A 48 -6.18 -2.71 -3.34
C ALA A 48 -7.12 -1.49 -3.36
N THR A 49 -7.60 -1.10 -2.18
CA THR A 49 -8.51 0.03 -1.99
C THR A 49 -7.89 0.99 -0.98
N VAL A 50 -7.86 2.28 -1.28
CA VAL A 50 -7.42 3.30 -0.33
C VAL A 50 -8.45 3.43 0.79
N VAL A 51 -8.00 3.31 2.03
CA VAL A 51 -8.84 3.43 3.23
C VAL A 51 -8.72 4.83 3.82
N SER A 52 -7.49 5.30 4.06
CA SER A 52 -7.24 6.62 4.63
C SER A 52 -5.84 7.11 4.30
N GLU A 53 -5.68 8.42 4.15
CA GLU A 53 -4.38 9.07 3.93
C GLU A 53 -3.98 9.82 5.20
N GLU A 54 -2.80 9.55 5.73
CA GLU A 54 -2.28 10.20 6.94
C GLU A 54 -1.26 11.27 6.56
N TRP A 55 -1.46 12.47 7.08
CA TRP A 55 -0.66 13.64 6.74
C TRP A 55 0.06 14.15 7.98
N TYR A 56 1.38 14.37 7.86
CA TYR A 56 2.17 15.05 8.88
C TYR A 56 2.36 16.52 8.47
N GLY A 57 1.39 17.35 8.84
CA GLY A 57 1.32 18.74 8.38
C GLY A 57 0.92 18.81 6.91
N ASP A 58 1.76 19.40 6.07
CA ASP A 58 1.51 19.55 4.62
C ASP A 58 1.98 18.34 3.78
N VAL A 59 2.62 17.35 4.42
CA VAL A 59 3.27 16.24 3.72
C VAL A 59 2.57 14.93 3.99
N LEU A 60 2.37 14.13 2.93
CA LEU A 60 1.81 12.78 3.03
C LEU A 60 2.78 11.87 3.79
N GLY A 61 2.34 11.38 4.93
CA GLY A 61 3.11 10.53 5.83
C GLY A 61 3.03 9.06 5.46
N HIS A 62 1.81 8.54 5.44
CA HIS A 62 1.52 7.17 5.00
C HIS A 62 0.08 7.07 4.48
N VAL A 63 -0.22 6.03 3.72
CA VAL A 63 -1.57 5.74 3.24
C VAL A 63 -1.97 4.36 3.70
N VAL A 64 -3.09 4.27 4.42
CA VAL A 64 -3.72 3.02 4.82
C VAL A 64 -4.54 2.49 3.63
N MET A 65 -4.30 1.24 3.26
CA MET A 65 -4.99 0.57 2.16
C MET A 65 -5.44 -0.84 2.58
N HIS A 66 -6.47 -1.33 1.93
CA HIS A 66 -6.94 -2.71 2.03
C HIS A 66 -6.63 -3.46 0.74
N ASP A 67 -6.05 -4.65 0.83
CA ASP A 67 -5.91 -5.52 -0.34
C ASP A 67 -7.25 -6.23 -0.65
N PRO A 68 -7.42 -6.85 -1.84
CA PRO A 68 -8.69 -7.49 -2.23
C PRO A 68 -9.09 -8.68 -1.34
N GLU A 69 -8.15 -9.26 -0.58
CA GLU A 69 -8.39 -10.31 0.41
C GLU A 69 -8.84 -9.75 1.78
N GLY A 70 -8.82 -8.42 1.94
CA GLY A 70 -9.29 -7.72 3.14
C GLY A 70 -8.23 -7.55 4.23
N ASN A 71 -6.94 -7.63 3.92
CA ASN A 71 -5.87 -7.28 4.85
C ASN A 71 -5.57 -5.77 4.78
N GLU A 72 -5.29 -5.21 5.95
CA GLU A 72 -4.90 -3.81 6.09
C GLU A 72 -3.39 -3.66 6.04
N PHE A 73 -2.91 -2.71 5.24
CA PHE A 73 -1.50 -2.39 5.14
C PHE A 73 -1.28 -0.88 4.99
N CYS A 74 -0.13 -0.40 5.44
CA CYS A 74 0.24 1.01 5.35
C CYS A 74 1.37 1.19 4.32
N VAL A 75 1.21 2.17 3.43
CA VAL A 75 2.23 2.58 2.46
C VAL A 75 2.93 3.81 3.00
N ALA A 76 4.22 3.67 3.30
CA ALA A 76 5.03 4.62 4.04
C ALA A 76 6.34 4.89 3.28
#